data_AF-A0A7V4A2B4-F1
#
_entry.id   AF-A0A7V4A2B4-F1
#
_cell.length_a   1.000
_cell.length_b   1.000
_cell.length_c   1.000
_cell.angle_alpha   90.00
_cell.angle_beta   90.00
_cell.angle_gamma   90.00
#
_symmetry.space_group_name_H-M   'P 1'
#
loop_
_entity.id
_entity.type
_entity.pdbx_description
1 polymer ?
#
loop_
_entity_poly.entity_id
_entity_poly.type
_entity_poly.pdbx_seq_one_letter_code
_entity_poly.pdbx_strand_id
1 'polypeptide(L)'
;VGHLLRGDRPGNPPDPLKGEQVHVVDLAKLHPQAQMFVVGALLKDLFERKERGQYRGRVFIVLDELNKYAPRDEESPIKDVLLDIAERGRSLGVILIGAQQTASEVERRVVGNAAIRVVGRLDAAEAERPEYRYLPASFRQRALILPQGMVILSQPEIPVPLLVRFPFPAWATKREEVLEDNSAEALRRELF
;
A
#
# COMPACT_ATOMS: atom_id res chain seq x y z
N VAL A 1 17.76 15.60 -20.28
CA VAL A 1 17.28 14.60 -19.30
C VAL A 1 18.51 13.87 -18.78
N GLY A 2 19.07 14.31 -17.66
CA GLY A 2 20.36 13.84 -17.14
C GLY A 2 20.16 12.86 -15.99
N HIS A 3 20.68 11.65 -16.14
CA HIS A 3 20.68 10.63 -15.10
C HIS A 3 21.50 11.10 -13.89
N LEU A 4 20.91 11.06 -12.69
CA LEU A 4 21.70 11.11 -11.45
C LEU A 4 22.25 9.70 -11.17
N LEU A 5 23.34 9.37 -11.86
CA LEU A 5 24.25 8.31 -11.48
C LEU A 5 25.58 8.99 -11.11
N ARG A 6 25.90 9.05 -9.82
CA ARG A 6 27.27 9.38 -9.39
C ARG A 6 28.15 8.17 -9.68
N GLY A 7 28.86 8.19 -10.81
CA GLY A 7 29.83 7.16 -11.18
C GLY A 7 31.21 7.30 -10.52
N ASP A 8 31.43 8.38 -9.77
CA ASP A 8 32.71 8.74 -9.15
C ASP A 8 32.94 8.09 -7.77
N ARG A 9 31.88 7.53 -7.15
CA ARG A 9 31.98 6.81 -5.88
C ARG A 9 31.07 5.59 -5.90
N PRO A 10 31.52 4.44 -5.34
CA PRO A 10 30.58 3.38 -5.00
C PRO A 10 29.55 3.97 -4.04
N GLY A 11 28.29 4.01 -4.46
CA GLY A 11 27.20 4.36 -3.58
C GLY A 11 27.10 3.33 -2.44
N ASN A 12 26.44 3.71 -1.35
CA ASN A 12 26.03 2.77 -0.31
C ASN A 12 24.49 2.70 -0.31
N PRO A 13 23.88 2.07 -1.32
CA PRO A 13 22.43 1.97 -1.36
C PRO A 13 21.92 1.21 -0.14
N PRO A 14 20.76 1.58 0.42
CA PRO A 14 20.17 0.84 1.52
C PRO A 14 19.89 -0.60 1.07
N ASP A 15 20.19 -1.57 1.93
CA ASP A 15 19.82 -2.97 1.72
C ASP A 15 18.53 -3.27 2.52
N PRO A 16 17.35 -3.29 1.89
CA PRO A 16 16.08 -3.56 2.57
C PRO A 16 15.92 -5.03 2.98
N LEU A 17 16.84 -5.92 2.58
CA LEU A 17 16.84 -7.33 2.94
C LEU A 17 17.81 -7.63 4.09
N LYS A 18 18.53 -6.62 4.60
CA LYS A 18 19.50 -6.77 5.68
C LYS A 18 18.86 -6.58 7.04
N GLY A 19 18.65 -7.70 7.72
CA GLY A 19 18.11 -7.76 9.09
C GLY A 19 16.59 -7.73 9.14
N GLU A 20 16.04 -7.93 10.33
CA GLU A 20 14.60 -7.91 10.60
C GLU A 20 14.21 -6.55 11.19
N GLN A 21 13.99 -5.56 10.31
CA GLN A 21 13.63 -4.20 10.71
C GLN A 21 12.64 -3.57 9.74
N VAL A 22 11.98 -2.49 10.20
CA VAL A 22 11.14 -1.65 9.34
C VAL A 22 12.03 -0.61 8.66
N HIS A 23 12.07 -0.66 7.33
CA HIS A 23 12.76 0.35 6.53
C HIS A 23 11.77 1.41 6.08
N VAL A 24 12.01 2.67 6.45
CA VAL A 24 11.22 3.83 6.00
C VAL A 24 12.05 4.63 5.01
N VAL A 25 11.55 4.76 3.78
CA VAL A 25 12.20 5.55 2.72
C VAL A 25 11.43 6.85 2.56
N ASP A 26 12.00 7.95 3.07
CA ASP A 26 11.39 9.28 2.93
C ASP A 26 11.58 9.81 1.50
N LEU A 27 10.46 9.95 0.78
CA LEU A 27 10.39 10.43 -0.59
C LEU A 27 9.87 11.87 -0.70
N ALA A 28 9.45 12.49 0.42
CA ALA A 28 8.65 13.72 0.41
C ALA A 28 9.38 14.91 -0.22
N LYS A 29 10.71 14.97 -0.09
CA LYS A 29 11.54 16.06 -0.62
C LYS A 29 11.98 15.87 -2.07
N LEU A 30 11.66 14.72 -2.67
CA LEU A 30 12.07 14.40 -4.03
C LEU A 30 11.00 14.85 -5.02
N HIS A 31 11.42 15.32 -6.20
CA HIS A 31 10.51 15.55 -7.32
C HIS A 31 9.90 14.22 -7.80
N PRO A 32 8.65 14.18 -8.32
CA PRO A 32 7.98 12.94 -8.74
C PRO A 32 8.83 11.93 -9.53
N GLN A 33 9.62 12.40 -10.50
CA GLN A 33 10.52 11.54 -11.28
C GLN A 33 11.60 10.84 -10.42
N ALA A 34 12.14 11.55 -9.43
CA ALA A 34 13.11 10.98 -8.50
C ALA A 34 12.45 10.00 -7.52
N GLN A 35 11.22 10.26 -7.10
CA GLN A 35 10.45 9.30 -6.29
C GLN A 35 10.23 7.99 -7.05
N MET A 36 9.75 8.07 -8.29
CA MET A 36 9.57 6.89 -9.17
C MET A 36 10.87 6.14 -9.37
N PHE A 37 12.00 6.84 -9.59
CA PHE A 37 13.31 6.22 -9.74
C PHE A 37 13.73 5.45 -8.49
N VAL A 38 13.63 6.08 -7.30
CA VAL A 38 14.04 5.45 -6.03
C VAL A 38 13.19 4.21 -5.76
N VAL A 39 11.86 4.33 -5.86
CA VAL A 39 10.94 3.19 -5.66
C VAL A 39 11.23 2.10 -6.68
N GLY A 40 11.33 2.43 -7.97
CA GLY A 40 11.64 1.48 -9.03
C GLY A 40 12.93 0.71 -8.82
N ALA A 41 14.01 1.42 -8.50
CA ALA A 41 15.32 0.81 -8.28
C ALA A 41 15.30 -0.14 -7.07
N LEU A 42 14.65 0.26 -5.96
CA LEU A 42 14.54 -0.58 -4.77
C LEU A 42 13.68 -1.83 -5.02
N LEU A 43 12.52 -1.67 -5.66
CA LEU A 43 11.64 -2.80 -5.94
C LEU A 43 12.28 -3.79 -6.91
N LYS A 44 12.95 -3.28 -7.96
CA LYS A 44 13.64 -4.11 -8.95
C LYS A 44 14.78 -4.90 -8.32
N ASP A 45 15.67 -4.24 -7.55
CA ASP A 45 16.78 -4.93 -6.86
C ASP A 45 16.24 -6.00 -5.90
N LEU A 46 15.26 -5.63 -5.08
CA LEU A 46 14.61 -6.56 -4.14
C LEU A 46 14.05 -7.78 -4.86
N PHE A 47 13.30 -7.58 -5.94
CA PHE A 47 12.67 -8.67 -6.68
C PHE A 47 13.71 -9.56 -7.37
N GLU A 48 14.75 -9.00 -8.00
CA GLU A 48 15.83 -9.78 -8.61
C GLU A 48 16.58 -10.63 -7.57
N ARG A 49 16.86 -10.08 -6.38
CA ARG A 49 17.53 -10.81 -5.29
C ARG A 49 16.65 -11.94 -4.75
N LYS A 50 15.33 -11.74 -4.73
CA LYS A 50 14.34 -12.75 -4.40
C LYS A 50 14.30 -13.88 -5.42
N GLU A 51 14.27 -13.56 -6.71
CA GLU A 51 14.30 -14.56 -7.79
C GLU A 51 15.60 -15.38 -7.78
N ARG A 52 16.74 -14.76 -7.45
CA ARG A 52 18.04 -15.46 -7.30
C ARG A 52 18.14 -16.26 -6.00
N GLY A 53 17.13 -16.25 -5.15
CA GLY A 53 17.12 -16.98 -3.87
C GLY A 53 18.10 -16.44 -2.82
N GLN A 54 18.56 -15.19 -2.96
CA GLN A 54 19.53 -14.57 -2.05
C GLN A 54 18.90 -14.22 -0.68
N TYR A 55 17.56 -14.13 -0.62
CA TYR A 55 16.82 -13.92 0.62
C TYR A 55 15.53 -14.74 0.64
N ARG A 56 15.42 -15.67 1.58
CA ARG A 56 14.29 -16.61 1.71
C ARG A 56 13.17 -16.14 2.64
N GLY A 57 13.42 -15.10 3.46
CA GLY A 57 12.42 -14.57 4.39
C GLY A 57 11.26 -13.86 3.69
N ARG A 58 10.17 -13.52 4.38
CA ARG A 58 9.09 -12.71 3.78
C ARG A 58 9.51 -11.24 3.71
N VAL A 59 9.03 -10.53 2.69
CA VAL A 59 9.23 -9.09 2.57
C VAL A 59 7.89 -8.43 2.36
N PHE A 60 7.58 -7.46 3.23
CA PHE A 60 6.38 -6.64 3.14
C PHE A 60 6.76 -5.30 2.56
N ILE A 61 6.09 -4.91 1.49
CA ILE A 61 6.31 -3.66 0.78
C ILE A 61 5.05 -2.85 0.96
N VAL A 62 5.16 -1.70 1.63
CA VAL A 62 4.05 -0.75 1.78
C VAL A 62 4.29 0.41 0.83
N LEU A 63 3.36 0.62 -0.11
CA LEU A 63 3.39 1.75 -1.04
C LEU A 63 2.10 2.55 -0.91
N ASP A 64 2.26 3.82 -0.55
CA ASP A 64 1.19 4.81 -0.63
C ASP A 64 1.12 5.41 -2.03
N GLU A 65 -0.03 5.96 -2.39
CA GLU A 65 -0.32 6.54 -3.71
C GLU A 65 0.00 5.58 -4.88
N LEU A 66 -0.57 4.37 -4.88
CA LEU A 66 -0.30 3.38 -5.95
C LEU A 66 -0.51 3.91 -7.37
N ASN A 67 -1.48 4.81 -7.57
CA ASN A 67 -1.78 5.42 -8.88
C ASN A 67 -0.58 6.20 -9.44
N LYS A 68 0.30 6.73 -8.59
CA LYS A 68 1.55 7.39 -9.01
C LYS A 68 2.52 6.44 -9.70
N TYR A 69 2.53 5.18 -9.28
CA TYR A 69 3.53 4.19 -9.68
C TYR A 69 3.00 3.16 -10.67
N ALA A 70 1.72 2.83 -10.57
CA ALA A 70 0.97 2.00 -11.49
C ALA A 70 -0.33 2.70 -11.88
N PRO A 71 -0.26 3.83 -12.62
CA PRO A 71 -1.44 4.52 -13.10
C PRO A 71 -2.22 3.62 -14.07
N ARG A 72 -3.54 3.83 -14.13
CA ARG A 72 -4.43 3.06 -14.98
C ARG A 72 -4.13 3.26 -16.47
N ASP A 73 -4.22 4.50 -16.94
CA ASP A 73 -4.17 4.81 -18.37
C ASP A 73 -2.78 5.31 -18.82
N GLU A 74 -1.96 5.82 -17.90
CA GLU A 74 -0.63 6.34 -18.21
C GLU A 74 0.45 5.25 -18.16
N GLU A 75 1.55 5.47 -18.87
CA GLU A 75 2.76 4.67 -18.71
C GLU A 75 3.55 5.14 -17.48
N SER A 76 4.08 4.19 -16.72
CA SER A 76 5.04 4.46 -15.65
C SER A 76 6.23 3.52 -15.83
N PRO A 77 7.49 4.01 -15.67
CA PRO A 77 8.69 3.19 -15.82
C PRO A 77 8.75 1.97 -14.89
N ILE A 78 7.92 1.95 -13.86
CA ILE A 78 7.92 0.92 -12.81
C ILE A 78 6.58 0.19 -12.71
N LYS A 79 5.64 0.48 -13.62
CA LYS A 79 4.32 -0.16 -13.68
C LYS A 79 4.46 -1.68 -13.84
N ASP A 80 5.34 -2.12 -14.74
CA ASP A 80 5.58 -3.54 -15.00
C ASP A 80 6.17 -4.25 -13.79
N VAL A 81 7.06 -3.60 -13.04
CA VAL A 81 7.63 -4.15 -11.79
C VAL A 81 6.53 -4.35 -10.75
N LEU A 82 5.61 -3.40 -10.60
CA LEU A 82 4.47 -3.54 -9.68
C LEU A 82 3.47 -4.60 -10.13
N LEU A 83 3.24 -4.74 -11.44
CA LEU A 83 2.44 -5.82 -12.01
C LEU A 83 3.05 -7.19 -11.70
N ASP A 84 4.35 -7.35 -11.93
CA ASP A 84 5.06 -8.60 -11.63
C ASP A 84 4.99 -8.94 -10.14
N ILE A 85 5.14 -7.95 -9.25
CA ILE A 85 4.98 -8.15 -7.81
C ILE A 85 3.54 -8.56 -7.47
N ALA A 86 2.54 -7.90 -8.05
CA ALA A 86 1.13 -8.20 -7.78
C ALA A 86 0.74 -9.62 -8.23
N GLU A 87 1.28 -10.09 -9.36
CA GLU A 87 0.93 -11.38 -9.95
C GLU A 87 1.79 -12.55 -9.44
N ARG A 88 3.09 -12.32 -9.27
CA ARG A 88 4.06 -13.37 -8.96
C ARG A 88 4.72 -13.22 -7.59
N GLY A 89 4.62 -12.07 -6.92
CA GLY A 89 5.32 -11.78 -5.67
C GLY A 89 5.07 -12.82 -4.57
N ARG A 90 3.86 -13.40 -4.52
CA ARG A 90 3.49 -14.42 -3.52
C ARG A 90 4.42 -15.64 -3.52
N SER A 91 4.81 -16.14 -4.70
CA SER A 91 5.67 -17.33 -4.79
C SER A 91 7.10 -17.05 -4.33
N LEU A 92 7.53 -15.79 -4.37
CA LEU A 92 8.84 -15.31 -3.94
C LEU A 92 8.84 -14.81 -2.48
N GLY A 93 7.70 -14.88 -1.80
CA GLY A 93 7.53 -14.36 -0.44
C GLY A 93 7.57 -12.83 -0.37
N VAL A 94 7.17 -12.15 -1.44
CA VAL A 94 7.00 -10.69 -1.51
C VAL A 94 5.51 -10.37 -1.39
N ILE A 95 5.16 -9.50 -0.44
CA ILE A 95 3.79 -9.11 -0.13
C ILE A 95 3.69 -7.60 -0.34
N LEU A 96 2.88 -7.18 -1.31
CA LEU A 96 2.57 -5.78 -1.57
C LEU A 96 1.32 -5.35 -0.78
N ILE A 97 1.47 -4.27 -0.04
CA ILE A 97 0.40 -3.55 0.65
C ILE A 97 0.32 -2.18 -0.02
N GLY A 98 -0.72 -2.00 -0.82
CA GLY A 98 -0.99 -0.74 -1.51
C GLY A 98 -1.98 0.13 -0.75
N ALA A 99 -1.77 1.44 -0.79
CA ALA A 99 -2.73 2.45 -0.40
C ALA A 99 -2.93 3.49 -1.51
N GLN A 100 -4.15 4.01 -1.60
CA GLN A 100 -4.64 4.88 -2.66
C GLN A 100 -6.00 5.44 -2.23
N GLN A 101 -6.34 6.65 -2.71
CA GLN A 101 -7.67 7.22 -2.48
C GLN A 101 -8.70 6.62 -3.45
N THR A 102 -8.32 6.54 -4.72
CA THR A 102 -9.18 6.13 -5.83
C THR A 102 -8.62 4.85 -6.45
N ALA A 103 -9.26 3.71 -6.24
CA ALA A 103 -8.78 2.44 -6.82
C ALA A 103 -8.93 2.42 -8.34
N SER A 104 -9.89 3.17 -8.88
CA SER A 104 -10.13 3.27 -10.32
C SER A 104 -9.06 4.03 -11.08
N GLU A 105 -8.15 4.74 -10.41
CA GLU A 105 -6.97 5.39 -11.02
C GLU A 105 -5.73 4.49 -11.07
N VAL A 106 -5.78 3.33 -10.41
CA VAL A 106 -4.70 2.36 -10.38
C VAL A 106 -4.90 1.33 -11.48
N GLU A 107 -3.80 0.81 -12.01
CA GLU A 107 -3.82 -0.29 -12.95
C GLU A 107 -4.66 -1.48 -12.43
N ARG A 108 -5.62 -1.89 -13.24
CA ARG A 108 -6.64 -2.88 -12.88
C ARG A 108 -6.04 -4.20 -12.43
N ARG A 109 -4.96 -4.66 -13.04
CA ARG A 109 -4.28 -5.91 -12.65
C ARG A 109 -3.64 -5.81 -11.27
N VAL A 110 -3.15 -4.64 -10.86
CA VAL A 110 -2.58 -4.46 -9.51
C VAL A 110 -3.69 -4.60 -8.46
N VAL A 111 -4.82 -3.90 -8.63
CA VAL A 111 -5.96 -3.96 -7.69
C VAL A 111 -6.70 -5.30 -7.78
N GLY A 112 -6.79 -5.89 -8.98
CA GLY A 112 -7.47 -7.15 -9.26
C GLY A 112 -6.81 -8.36 -8.60
N ASN A 113 -5.49 -8.34 -8.46
CA ASN A 113 -4.73 -9.41 -7.80
C ASN A 113 -4.67 -9.29 -6.26
N ALA A 114 -5.18 -8.20 -5.67
CA ALA A 114 -5.24 -8.05 -4.22
C ALA A 114 -6.20 -9.08 -3.59
N ALA A 115 -5.66 -9.99 -2.77
CA ALA A 115 -6.46 -11.00 -2.07
C ALA A 115 -7.27 -10.42 -0.89
N ILE A 116 -6.69 -9.43 -0.21
CA ILE A 116 -7.33 -8.69 0.89
C ILE A 116 -7.59 -7.27 0.38
N ARG A 117 -8.81 -6.77 0.62
CA ARG A 117 -9.20 -5.41 0.25
C ARG A 117 -9.85 -4.71 1.43
N VAL A 118 -9.44 -3.48 1.68
CA VAL A 118 -10.00 -2.62 2.72
C VAL A 118 -10.53 -1.37 2.05
N VAL A 119 -11.79 -1.04 2.30
CA VAL A 119 -12.48 0.12 1.72
C VAL A 119 -12.94 1.03 2.84
N GLY A 120 -12.45 2.26 2.81
CA GLY A 120 -12.97 3.35 3.63
C GLY A 120 -14.21 3.98 3.00
N ARG A 121 -14.49 5.22 3.38
CA ARG A 121 -15.57 5.99 2.74
C ARG A 121 -15.25 6.23 1.26
N LEU A 122 -16.23 5.99 0.39
CA LEU A 122 -16.14 6.24 -1.05
C LEU A 122 -17.06 7.40 -1.45
N ASP A 123 -16.71 8.08 -2.54
CA ASP A 123 -17.69 8.90 -3.25
C ASP A 123 -18.60 8.05 -4.16
N ALA A 124 -19.70 8.64 -4.62
CA ALA A 124 -20.72 7.94 -5.39
C ALA A 124 -20.23 7.49 -6.78
N ALA A 125 -19.33 8.24 -7.41
CA ALA A 125 -18.82 7.89 -8.74
C ALA A 125 -17.84 6.72 -8.63
N GLU A 126 -16.98 6.74 -7.61
CA GLU A 126 -15.98 5.69 -7.38
C GLU A 126 -16.64 4.37 -6.97
N ALA A 127 -17.68 4.41 -6.13
CA ALA A 127 -18.39 3.21 -5.69
C ALA A 127 -19.05 2.42 -6.83
N GLU A 128 -19.36 3.05 -7.97
CA GLU A 128 -19.93 2.38 -9.14
C GLU A 128 -18.87 1.81 -10.11
N ARG A 129 -17.59 2.04 -9.83
CA ARG A 129 -16.49 1.57 -10.68
C ARG A 129 -16.32 0.04 -10.61
N PRO A 130 -15.92 -0.60 -11.74
CA PRO A 130 -15.71 -2.05 -11.79
C PRO A 130 -14.80 -2.62 -10.70
N GLU A 131 -13.83 -1.83 -10.26
CA GLU A 131 -12.83 -2.15 -9.26
C GLU A 131 -13.45 -2.49 -7.90
N TYR A 132 -14.69 -2.04 -7.62
CA TYR A 132 -15.43 -2.29 -6.38
C TYR A 132 -16.50 -3.38 -6.51
N ARG A 133 -16.66 -4.03 -7.67
CA ARG A 133 -17.71 -5.03 -7.90
C ARG A 133 -17.56 -6.30 -7.05
N TYR A 134 -16.40 -6.51 -6.42
CA TYR A 134 -16.23 -7.56 -5.41
C TYR A 134 -17.07 -7.32 -4.15
N LEU A 135 -17.49 -6.08 -3.89
CA LEU A 135 -18.45 -5.76 -2.82
C LEU A 135 -19.89 -5.90 -3.32
N PRO A 136 -20.80 -6.52 -2.54
CA PRO A 136 -22.23 -6.49 -2.82
C PRO A 136 -22.76 -5.05 -2.90
N ALA A 137 -23.81 -4.82 -3.69
CA ALA A 137 -24.37 -3.48 -3.91
C ALA A 137 -24.75 -2.76 -2.59
N SER A 138 -25.29 -3.48 -1.60
CA SER A 138 -25.61 -2.94 -0.28
C SER A 138 -24.38 -2.42 0.47
N PHE A 139 -23.23 -3.08 0.34
CA PHE A 139 -21.97 -2.62 0.93
C PHE A 139 -21.39 -1.42 0.20
N ARG A 140 -21.53 -1.34 -1.14
CA ARG A 140 -21.12 -0.16 -1.90
C ARG A 140 -21.94 1.07 -1.54
N GLN A 141 -23.27 0.91 -1.40
CA GLN A 141 -24.14 1.98 -0.88
C GLN A 141 -23.77 2.40 0.54
N ARG A 142 -23.43 1.43 1.41
CA ARG A 142 -22.97 1.73 2.76
C ARG A 142 -21.62 2.46 2.79
N ALA A 143 -20.71 2.16 1.85
CA ALA A 143 -19.42 2.83 1.75
C ALA A 143 -19.53 4.35 1.54
N LEU A 144 -20.63 4.84 0.95
CA LEU A 144 -20.88 6.27 0.73
C LEU A 144 -21.05 7.08 2.03
N ILE A 145 -21.58 6.41 3.06
CA ILE A 145 -21.95 6.99 4.35
C ILE A 145 -21.17 6.38 5.52
N LEU A 146 -20.04 5.72 5.24
CA LEU A 146 -19.18 5.18 6.30
C LEU A 146 -18.68 6.32 7.20
N PRO A 147 -18.84 6.20 8.54
CA PRO A 147 -18.26 7.16 9.45
C PRO A 147 -16.73 7.01 9.48
N GLN A 148 -16.04 8.06 9.93
CA GLN A 148 -14.59 8.04 10.08
C GLN A 148 -14.13 6.91 11.01
N GLY A 149 -13.04 6.25 10.63
CA GLY A 149 -12.48 5.13 11.38
C GLY A 149 -13.22 3.80 11.18
N MET A 150 -14.28 3.74 10.36
CA MET A 150 -14.89 2.48 9.94
C MET A 150 -14.44 2.11 8.53
N VAL A 151 -14.20 0.82 8.32
CA VAL A 151 -13.79 0.26 7.01
C VAL A 151 -14.55 -1.03 6.73
N ILE A 152 -14.70 -1.34 5.45
CA ILE A 152 -15.20 -2.63 4.98
C ILE A 152 -13.98 -3.49 4.58
N LEU A 153 -13.82 -4.63 5.23
CA LEU A 153 -12.79 -5.62 4.97
C LEU A 153 -13.37 -6.77 4.14
N SER A 154 -12.74 -7.07 3.00
CA SER A 154 -13.01 -8.23 2.18
C SER A 154 -11.76 -9.11 2.13
N GLN A 155 -11.92 -10.41 2.39
CA GLN A 155 -10.80 -11.36 2.45
C GLN A 155 -11.24 -12.79 2.05
N PRO A 156 -10.33 -13.68 1.62
CA PRO A 156 -10.72 -14.96 0.99
C PRO A 156 -11.38 -15.99 1.91
N GLU A 157 -11.05 -16.03 3.19
CA GLU A 157 -11.52 -17.03 4.15
C GLU A 157 -12.94 -16.74 4.67
N ILE A 158 -13.41 -15.50 4.57
CA ILE A 158 -14.75 -15.10 5.01
C ILE A 158 -15.55 -14.62 3.78
N PRO A 159 -16.63 -15.32 3.39
CA PRO A 159 -17.34 -15.07 2.14
C PRO A 159 -18.19 -13.78 2.16
N VAL A 160 -18.29 -13.11 3.30
CA VAL A 160 -19.06 -11.88 3.49
C VAL A 160 -18.13 -10.73 3.91
N PRO A 161 -18.26 -9.52 3.34
CA PRO A 161 -17.46 -8.39 3.79
C PRO A 161 -17.77 -8.04 5.24
N LEU A 162 -16.73 -7.69 6.00
CA LEU A 162 -16.82 -7.35 7.42
C LEU A 162 -16.74 -5.84 7.60
N LEU A 163 -17.69 -5.27 8.35
CA LEU A 163 -17.57 -3.90 8.82
C LEU A 163 -16.72 -3.88 10.09
N VAL A 164 -15.59 -3.17 10.06
CA VAL A 164 -14.61 -3.14 11.14
C VAL A 164 -14.32 -1.68 11.52
N ARG A 165 -14.18 -1.40 12.82
CA ARG A 165 -13.60 -0.16 13.32
C ARG A 165 -12.08 -0.29 13.26
N PHE A 166 -11.44 0.53 12.45
CA PHE A 166 -9.98 0.61 12.41
C PHE A 166 -9.47 1.16 13.74
N PRO A 167 -8.50 0.49 14.38
CA PRO A 167 -7.99 0.92 15.67
C PRO A 167 -7.24 2.25 15.52
N PHE A 168 -7.27 3.07 16.56
CA PHE A 168 -6.33 4.17 16.67
C PHE A 168 -4.89 3.61 16.75
N PRO A 169 -3.91 4.31 16.16
CA PRO A 169 -2.52 3.89 16.25
C PRO A 169 -2.09 3.82 17.72
N ALA A 170 -1.22 2.87 18.05
CA ALA A 170 -0.69 2.70 19.41
C ALA A 170 0.37 3.75 19.77
N TRP A 171 0.53 4.80 18.95
CA TRP A 171 1.49 5.87 19.12
C TRP A 171 0.88 7.19 18.64
N ALA A 172 1.39 8.29 19.19
CA ALA A 172 1.02 9.63 18.78
C ALA A 172 1.47 9.92 17.35
N THR A 173 0.55 10.40 16.51
CA THR A 173 0.83 10.85 15.14
C THR A 173 1.15 12.33 15.06
N LYS A 174 0.74 13.10 16.09
CA LYS A 174 1.06 14.51 16.27
C LYS A 174 1.73 14.75 17.61
N ARG A 175 2.43 15.88 17.73
CA ARG A 175 3.13 16.24 18.96
C ARG A 175 2.16 16.46 20.12
N GLU A 176 0.98 16.97 19.84
CA GLU A 176 -0.06 17.22 20.85
C GLU A 176 -0.64 15.92 21.42
N GLU A 177 -0.67 14.85 20.61
CA GLU A 177 -1.25 13.55 20.96
C GLU A 177 -0.36 12.73 21.92
N VAL A 178 0.89 13.17 22.19
CA VAL A 178 1.85 12.43 23.02
C VAL A 178 1.38 12.25 24.47
N LEU A 179 0.54 13.17 24.96
CA LEU A 179 -0.01 13.13 26.31
C LEU A 179 -1.41 12.51 26.37
N GLU A 180 -1.98 12.12 25.23
CA GLU A 180 -3.30 11.49 25.16
C GLU A 180 -3.21 10.02 25.57
N ASP A 181 -4.09 9.60 26.49
CA ASP A 181 -4.23 8.19 26.85
C ASP A 181 -5.01 7.45 25.77
N ASN A 182 -4.29 6.91 24.80
CA ASN A 182 -4.83 6.06 23.73
C ASN A 182 -4.80 4.57 24.08
N SER A 183 -4.76 4.22 25.37
CA SER A 183 -4.82 2.82 25.79
C SER A 183 -6.16 2.19 25.38
N ALA A 184 -6.14 0.87 25.19
CA ALA A 184 -7.35 0.12 24.85
C ALA A 184 -8.46 0.27 25.92
N GLU A 185 -8.09 0.58 27.17
CA GLU A 185 -9.04 0.83 28.24
C GLU A 185 -9.69 2.22 28.13
N ALA A 186 -8.90 3.27 27.87
CA ALA A 186 -9.40 4.62 27.64
C ALA A 186 -10.32 4.67 26.40
N LEU A 187 -9.90 4.07 25.28
CA LEU A 187 -10.70 3.99 24.05
C LEU A 187 -12.01 3.22 24.23
N ARG A 188 -12.05 2.21 25.11
CA ARG A 188 -13.30 1.50 25.43
C ARG A 188 -14.29 2.36 26.19
N ARG A 189 -13.83 3.25 27.09
CA ARG A 189 -14.70 4.15 27.87
C ARG A 189 -15.30 5.28 27.06
N GLU A 190 -14.64 5.73 25.99
CA GLU A 190 -15.17 6.77 25.11
C GLU A 190 -16.13 6.24 24.03
N LEU A 191 -15.95 4.98 23.60
CA LEU A 191 -16.64 4.42 22.44
C LEU A 191 -17.84 3.52 22.80
N PHE A 192 -18.03 3.17 24.07
CA PHE A 192 -19.10 2.32 24.60
C PHE A 192 -19.65 2.89 25.91
#